data_AF-A0A5C7N4F8-F1
#
_entry.id   AF-A0A5C7N4F8-F1
#
_cell.length_a   1.000
_cell.length_b   1.000
_cell.length_c   1.000
_cell.angle_alpha   90.00
_cell.angle_beta   90.00
_cell.angle_gamma   90.00
#
_symmetry.space_group_name_H-M   'P 1'
#
loop_
_entity.id
_entity.type
_entity.pdbx_description
1 polymer ?
#
loop_
_entity_poly.entity_id
_entity_poly.type
_entity_poly.pdbx_seq_one_letter_code
_entity_poly.pdbx_strand_id
1 'polypeptide(L)'
;MFVYPFMRRFPPYKFKVDAGQLMIAGCWKSNFKGVSGHPGFAELAEMLGLDHTGSAPWTPVSGLDPDKLWEVGERVSLAINA
;
A
#
# COMPACT_ATOMS: atom_id res chain seq x y z
N MET A 1 -8.90 6.73 -2.99
CA MET A 1 -8.51 7.37 -1.72
C MET A 1 -7.13 6.89 -1.33
N PHE A 2 -6.15 7.78 -1.18
CA PHE A 2 -4.84 7.43 -0.62
C PHE A 2 -4.92 7.42 0.90
N VAL A 3 -4.18 6.52 1.55
CA VAL A 3 -4.08 6.48 3.01
C VAL A 3 -2.75 7.07 3.41
N TYR A 4 -2.77 8.11 4.24
CA TYR A 4 -1.58 8.80 4.72
C TYR A 4 -1.49 8.65 6.24
N PRO A 5 -0.92 7.53 6.76
CA PRO A 5 -0.76 7.33 8.19
C PRO A 5 -0.01 8.53 8.81
N PHE A 6 -0.65 9.17 9.78
CA PHE A 6 -0.13 10.34 10.49
C PHE A 6 0.34 11.48 9.56
N MET A 7 -0.34 11.68 8.43
CA MET A 7 -0.04 12.76 7.46
C MET A 7 1.38 12.75 6.89
N ARG A 8 2.05 11.59 6.86
CA ARG A 8 3.37 11.46 6.21
C ARG A 8 3.28 11.73 4.72
N ARG A 9 4.40 12.12 4.10
CA ARG A 9 4.44 12.62 2.70
C ARG A 9 4.02 11.59 1.66
N PHE A 10 4.43 10.34 1.83
CA PHE A 10 4.21 9.25 0.87
C PHE A 10 3.27 8.20 1.47
N PRO A 11 2.22 7.79 0.74
CA PRO A 11 1.26 6.81 1.23
C PRO A 11 1.74 5.37 0.97
N PRO A 12 1.49 4.41 1.87
CA PRO A 12 1.78 2.99 1.62
C PRO A 12 0.84 2.38 0.56
N TYR A 13 -0.46 2.67 0.64
CA TYR A 13 -1.50 2.12 -0.22
C TYR A 13 -2.65 3.11 -0.45
N LYS A 14 -3.53 2.72 -1.37
CA LYS A 14 -4.75 3.42 -1.73
C LYS A 14 -5.91 2.46 -1.88
N PHE A 15 -7.11 2.98 -1.65
CA PHE A 15 -8.37 2.29 -1.86
C PHE A 15 -9.16 2.86 -3.03
N LYS A 16 -10.00 2.01 -3.63
CA LYS A 16 -11.13 2.42 -4.47
C LYS A 16 -12.31 1.50 -4.18
N VAL A 17 -13.52 1.94 -4.53
CA VAL A 17 -14.66 1.03 -4.64
C VAL A 17 -14.83 0.68 -6.11
N ASP A 18 -15.00 -0.60 -6.40
CA ASP A 18 -15.20 -1.12 -7.75
C ASP A 18 -16.24 -2.24 -7.69
N ALA A 19 -17.30 -2.15 -8.49
CA ALA A 19 -18.42 -3.09 -8.48
C ALA A 19 -18.98 -3.43 -7.07
N GLY A 20 -19.03 -2.44 -6.17
CA GLY A 20 -19.51 -2.62 -4.79
C GLY A 20 -18.51 -3.27 -3.83
N GLN A 21 -17.28 -3.55 -4.29
CA GLN A 21 -16.20 -4.09 -3.46
C GLN A 21 -15.16 -3.03 -3.14
N LEU A 22 -14.65 -3.06 -1.90
CA LEU A 22 -13.49 -2.25 -1.51
C LEU A 22 -12.22 -2.94 -2.01
N MET A 23 -11.41 -2.20 -2.78
CA MET A 23 -10.20 -2.67 -3.42
C MET A 23 -9.00 -1.89 -2.89
N ILE A 24 -7.86 -2.57 -2.72
CA ILE A 24 -6.58 -2.00 -2.30
C ILE A 24 -5.53 -2.12 -3.41
N ALA A 25 -4.63 -1.14 -3.49
CA ALA A 25 -3.40 -1.24 -4.28
C ALA A 25 -2.24 -0.54 -3.58
N GLY A 26 -1.04 -1.09 -3.77
CA GLY A 26 0.22 -0.48 -3.33
C GLY A 26 0.56 0.82 -4.06
N CYS A 27 1.32 1.69 -3.40
CA CYS A 27 1.78 2.95 -3.99
C CYS A 27 3.19 2.89 -4.61
N TRP A 28 3.86 1.74 -4.63
CA TRP A 28 5.21 1.56 -5.19
C TRP A 28 5.33 1.71 -6.71
N LYS A 29 4.21 1.78 -7.44
CA LYS A 29 4.12 2.19 -8.86
C LYS A 29 3.30 3.45 -9.08
N SER A 30 2.96 4.18 -8.01
CA SER A 30 2.35 5.49 -8.15
C SER A 30 3.45 6.51 -8.48
N ASN A 31 3.12 7.59 -9.20
CA ASN A 31 4.08 8.60 -9.68
C ASN A 31 4.74 9.47 -8.57
N PHE A 32 4.92 8.91 -7.37
CA PHE A 32 5.64 9.52 -6.26
C PHE A 32 7.16 9.39 -6.50
N LYS A 33 7.74 10.42 -7.10
CA LYS A 33 9.18 10.51 -7.36
C LYS A 33 9.96 10.33 -6.05
N GLY A 34 10.97 9.46 -6.08
CA GLY A 34 11.85 9.18 -4.94
C GLY A 34 11.51 7.93 -4.13
N VAL A 35 10.29 7.38 -4.26
CA VAL A 35 9.87 6.17 -3.51
C VAL A 35 9.30 5.05 -4.40
N SER A 36 9.26 5.24 -5.71
CA SER A 36 8.84 4.16 -6.63
C SER A 36 9.76 2.94 -6.48
N GLY A 37 9.18 1.77 -6.22
CA GLY A 37 9.93 0.53 -5.98
C GLY A 37 10.78 0.51 -4.70
N HIS A 38 10.53 1.40 -3.74
CA HIS A 38 11.30 1.47 -2.49
C HIS A 38 11.18 0.17 -1.67
N PRO A 39 12.29 -0.38 -1.12
CA PRO A 39 12.26 -1.64 -0.34
C PRO A 39 11.32 -1.63 0.86
N GLY A 40 11.04 -0.45 1.43
CA GLY A 40 10.06 -0.27 2.51
C GLY A 40 8.64 -0.72 2.15
N PHE A 41 8.30 -0.92 0.87
CA PHE A 41 7.02 -1.47 0.44
C PHE A 41 6.94 -3.01 0.48
N ALA A 42 8.05 -3.71 0.71
CA ALA A 42 8.14 -5.17 0.57
C ALA A 42 7.10 -5.91 1.45
N GLU A 43 6.94 -5.51 2.71
CA GLU A 43 6.00 -6.16 3.64
C GLU A 43 4.54 -6.06 3.17
N LEU A 44 4.14 -4.89 2.65
CA LEU A 44 2.80 -4.70 2.08
C LEU A 44 2.63 -5.48 0.78
N ALA A 45 3.67 -5.54 -0.05
CA ALA A 45 3.61 -6.32 -1.29
C ALA A 45 3.43 -7.82 -0.98
N GLU A 46 4.19 -8.36 -0.02
CA GLU A 46 4.07 -9.75 0.45
C GLU A 46 2.66 -10.05 0.99
N MET A 47 2.11 -9.16 1.83
CA MET A 47 0.73 -9.29 2.33
C MET A 47 -0.31 -9.39 1.20
N LEU A 48 -0.08 -8.70 0.08
CA LEU A 48 -0.97 -8.72 -1.07
C LEU A 48 -0.64 -9.83 -2.09
N GLY A 49 0.37 -10.67 -1.81
CA GLY A 49 0.86 -11.70 -2.74
C GLY A 49 1.54 -11.13 -3.98
N LEU A 50 2.23 -9.99 -3.83
CA LEU A 50 2.85 -9.20 -4.90
C LEU A 50 4.34 -8.94 -4.63
N ASP A 51 5.01 -8.37 -5.62
CA ASP A 51 6.37 -7.83 -5.51
C ASP A 51 6.34 -6.30 -5.65
N HIS A 52 6.94 -5.60 -4.69
CA HIS A 52 7.09 -4.15 -4.67
C HIS A 52 7.93 -3.59 -5.83
N THR A 53 8.76 -4.40 -6.48
CA THR A 53 9.49 -4.00 -7.70
C THR A 53 8.64 -4.15 -8.98
N GLY A 54 7.61 -4.99 -8.90
CA GLY A 54 6.69 -5.34 -9.98
C GLY A 54 5.43 -4.45 -10.05
N SER A 55 4.39 -4.95 -10.71
CA SER A 55 3.11 -4.23 -10.83
C SER A 55 2.41 -4.08 -9.46
N ALA A 56 1.51 -3.09 -9.37
CA ALA A 56 0.65 -2.87 -8.20
C ALA A 56 -0.83 -2.99 -8.61
N PRO A 57 -1.31 -4.21 -8.96
CA PRO A 57 -2.70 -4.42 -9.32
C PRO A 57 -3.64 -4.12 -8.14
N TRP A 58 -4.91 -3.90 -8.46
CA TRP A 58 -5.97 -3.77 -7.44
C TRP A 58 -6.41 -5.16 -6.97
N THR A 59 -6.43 -5.35 -5.65
CA THR A 59 -6.83 -6.61 -5.00
C THR A 59 -8.03 -6.37 -4.09
N PRO A 60 -9.01 -7.28 -3.96
CA PRO A 60 -10.08 -7.16 -2.97
C PRO A 60 -9.54 -7.19 -1.54
N VAL A 61 -10.11 -6.36 -0.65
CA VAL A 61 -9.71 -6.37 0.78
C VAL A 61 -10.37 -7.48 1.59
N SER A 62 -11.36 -8.19 1.05
CA SER A 62 -12.24 -9.11 1.79
C SER A 62 -11.56 -10.30 2.45
N GLY A 63 -10.29 -10.58 2.13
CA GLY A 63 -9.47 -11.61 2.76
C GLY A 63 -8.39 -11.07 3.71
N LEU A 64 -8.34 -9.76 3.93
CA LEU A 64 -7.33 -9.13 4.78
C LEU A 64 -7.89 -8.84 6.17
N ASP A 65 -7.06 -9.08 7.18
CA ASP A 65 -7.32 -8.61 8.54
C ASP A 65 -7.12 -7.07 8.60
N PRO A 66 -8.13 -6.29 9.02
CA PRO A 66 -8.04 -4.82 9.03
C PRO A 66 -6.97 -4.26 9.96
N ASP A 67 -6.81 -4.85 11.14
CA ASP A 67 -5.84 -4.39 12.14
C ASP A 67 -4.42 -4.70 11.65
N LYS A 68 -4.22 -5.89 11.08
CA LYS A 68 -2.94 -6.26 10.48
C LYS A 68 -2.58 -5.39 9.29
N LEU A 69 -3.56 -5.08 8.43
CA LEU A 69 -3.36 -4.17 7.31
C LEU A 69 -2.96 -2.77 7.79
N TRP A 70 -3.58 -2.27 8.86
CA TRP A 70 -3.21 -0.98 9.45
C TRP A 70 -1.78 -0.98 9.99
N GLU A 71 -1.41 -2.00 10.78
CA GLU A 71 -0.04 -2.13 11.30
C GLU A 71 1.03 -2.16 10.21
N VAL A 72 0.82 -2.97 9.16
CA VAL A 72 1.74 -3.06 8.02
C VAL A 72 1.77 -1.74 7.25
N GLY A 73 0.61 -1.10 7.06
CA GLY A 73 0.50 0.22 6.47
C GLY A 73 1.34 1.26 7.21
N GLU A 74 1.27 1.27 8.54
CA GLU A 74 2.04 2.18 9.36
C GLU A 74 3.55 1.91 9.25
N ARG A 75 3.99 0.65 9.36
CA ARG A 75 5.41 0.28 9.21
C ARG A 75 5.97 0.70 7.85
N VAL A 76 5.23 0.40 6.77
CA VAL A 76 5.60 0.80 5.41
C VAL A 76 5.63 2.32 5.29
N SER A 77 4.65 3.01 5.86
CA SER A 77 4.60 4.47 5.87
C SER A 77 5.81 5.08 6.57
N LEU A 78 6.25 4.53 7.70
CA LEU A 78 7.50 4.94 8.35
C LEU A 78 8.70 4.72 7.44
N ALA A 79 8.83 3.53 6.85
CA ALA A 79 9.99 3.14 6.06
C ALA A 79 10.18 3.98 4.77
N ILE A 80 9.10 4.31 4.06
CA ILE A 80 9.17 5.08 2.80
C ILE A 80 9.27 6.60 3.01
N ASN A 81 9.12 7.07 4.26
CA ASN A 81 9.18 8.49 4.63
C ASN A 81 10.33 8.83 5.58
N ALA A 82 11.28 7.91 5.76
CA ALA A 82 12.49 8.14 6.56
C ALA A 82 13.48 9.08 5.88
#